data_AF-B7QEC4-F1
#
_entry.id   AF-B7QEC4-F1
#
_cell.length_a   1.000
_cell.length_b   1.000
_cell.length_c   1.000
_cell.angle_alpha   90.00
_cell.angle_beta   90.00
_cell.angle_gamma   90.00
#
_symmetry.space_group_name_H-M   'P 1'
#
loop_
_entity.id
_entity.type
_entity.pdbx_description
1 polymer ?
#
loop_
_entity_poly.entity_id
_entity_poly.type
_entity_poly.pdbx_seq_one_letter_code
_entity_poly.pdbx_strand_id
1 'polypeptide(L)'
;HPVDVTRELHFCSDFPHLVKCLRNSFISTGFTTPLGRACVEHIEAAWKVDNNSVTLKAMPHVTSAHVRPNSFEKMKVNLAFTLFSDEVLKG
;
A
#
# COMPACT_ATOMS: atom_id res chain seq x y z
N HIS A 1 19.07 -7.61 -28.72
CA HIS A 1 18.16 -8.73 -29.09
C HIS A 1 19.02 -9.94 -29.42
N PRO A 2 18.60 -11.19 -29.15
CA PRO A 2 19.46 -12.38 -29.29
C PRO A 2 20.08 -12.58 -30.68
N VAL A 3 19.52 -11.94 -31.71
CA VAL A 3 20.02 -12.00 -33.10
C VAL A 3 20.45 -10.63 -33.64
N ASP A 4 19.99 -9.54 -33.04
CA ASP A 4 20.16 -8.18 -33.58
C ASP A 4 20.72 -7.25 -32.51
N VAL A 5 21.93 -6.75 -32.74
CA VAL A 5 22.66 -5.87 -31.81
C VAL A 5 22.08 -4.46 -31.76
N THR A 6 21.27 -4.06 -32.75
CA THR A 6 20.65 -2.73 -32.81
C THR A 6 19.34 -2.63 -32.03
N ARG A 7 18.79 -3.78 -31.61
CA ARG A 7 17.50 -3.84 -30.88
C ARG A 7 17.72 -4.04 -29.39
N GLU A 8 17.03 -3.24 -28.60
CA GLU A 8 17.01 -3.35 -27.15
C GLU A 8 15.83 -4.21 -26.69
N LEU A 9 16.01 -4.89 -25.56
CA LEU A 9 14.96 -5.68 -24.92
C LEU A 9 14.75 -5.14 -23.51
N HIS A 10 13.60 -4.53 -23.26
CA HIS A 10 13.27 -3.97 -21.96
C HIS A 10 12.44 -4.98 -21.17
N PHE A 11 12.91 -5.31 -19.97
CA PHE A 11 12.16 -6.15 -19.05
C PHE A 11 11.32 -5.25 -18.15
N CYS A 12 10.02 -5.49 -18.16
CA CYS A 12 9.08 -4.83 -17.28
C CYS A 12 8.52 -5.86 -16.30
N SER A 13 8.47 -5.50 -15.02
CA SER A 13 7.74 -6.24 -14.01
C SER A 13 6.28 -5.80 -13.98
N ASP A 14 5.40 -6.69 -13.54
CA ASP A 14 4.01 -6.34 -13.23
C ASP A 14 3.99 -5.40 -12.00
N PHE A 15 3.89 -4.10 -12.26
CA PHE A 15 3.90 -3.06 -11.24
C PHE A 15 2.75 -3.20 -10.22
N PRO A 16 1.48 -3.43 -10.63
CA PRO A 16 0.41 -3.77 -9.69
C PRO A 16 0.75 -4.92 -8.73
N HIS A 17 1.43 -5.96 -9.21
CA HIS A 17 1.87 -7.07 -8.34
C HIS A 17 2.98 -6.66 -7.38
N LEU A 18 3.93 -5.83 -7.79
CA LEU A 18 4.95 -5.28 -6.89
C LEU A 18 4.33 -4.47 -5.76
N VAL A 19 3.37 -3.59 -6.05
CA VAL A 19 2.69 -2.78 -5.03
C VAL A 19 1.91 -3.66 -4.05
N LYS A 20 1.26 -4.73 -4.52
CA LYS A 20 0.62 -5.72 -3.64
C LYS A 20 1.61 -6.41 -2.72
N CYS A 21 2.75 -6.87 -3.25
CA CYS A 21 3.79 -7.51 -2.47
C CYS A 21 4.37 -6.57 -1.42
N LEU A 22 4.64 -5.31 -1.81
CA LEU A 22 5.07 -4.24 -0.92
C LEU A 22 4.07 -4.05 0.23
N ARG A 23 2.77 -3.89 -0.09
CA ARG A 23 1.70 -3.77 0.92
C ARG A 23 1.68 -4.96 1.88
N ASN A 24 1.75 -6.17 1.36
CA ASN A 24 1.67 -7.38 2.18
C ASN A 24 2.86 -7.48 3.14
N SER A 25 4.08 -7.14 2.68
CA SER A 25 5.25 -7.09 3.54
C SER A 25 5.16 -5.95 4.56
N PHE A 26 4.70 -4.77 4.15
CA PHE A 26 4.50 -3.62 5.03
C PHE A 26 3.56 -3.93 6.20
N ILE A 27 2.42 -4.57 5.90
CA ILE A 27 1.45 -4.97 6.94
C ILE A 27 2.00 -6.07 7.84
N SER A 28 2.79 -7.00 7.31
CA SER A 28 3.27 -8.15 8.08
C SER A 28 4.45 -7.82 9.00
N THR A 29 5.40 -6.99 8.53
CA THR A 29 6.68 -6.78 9.23
C THR A 29 7.03 -5.30 9.38
N GLY A 30 6.43 -4.42 8.57
CA GLY A 30 6.91 -3.07 8.36
C GLY A 30 8.26 -3.04 7.61
N PHE A 31 8.79 -1.84 7.44
CA PHE A 31 10.09 -1.58 6.82
C PHE A 31 11.00 -0.80 7.75
N THR A 32 12.27 -1.17 7.77
CA THR A 32 13.31 -0.38 8.46
C THR A 32 13.92 0.57 7.44
N THR A 33 13.78 1.86 7.70
CA THR A 33 14.39 2.93 6.91
C THR A 33 15.52 3.58 7.73
N PRO A 34 16.45 4.32 7.11
CA PRO A 34 17.49 5.03 7.84
C PRO A 34 16.95 6.01 8.90
N LEU A 35 15.71 6.49 8.74
CA LEU A 35 15.06 7.44 9.65
C LEU A 35 14.21 6.76 10.75
N GLY A 36 14.04 5.45 10.69
CA GLY A 36 13.23 4.71 11.64
C GLY A 36 12.39 3.60 10.99
N ARG A 37 11.46 3.06 11.77
CA ARG A 37 10.59 1.97 11.34
C ARG A 37 9.27 2.51 10.79
N ALA A 38 8.99 2.22 9.53
CA ALA A 38 7.70 2.46 8.92
C ALA A 38 6.83 1.21 9.12
N CYS A 39 5.67 1.36 9.74
CA CYS A 39 4.83 0.23 10.08
C CYS A 39 3.34 0.62 10.03
N VAL A 40 2.48 -0.37 9.79
CA VAL A 40 1.05 -0.16 9.49
C VAL A 40 0.28 0.36 10.71
N GLU A 41 0.80 0.16 11.92
CA GLU A 41 0.20 0.51 13.19
C GLU A 41 -0.09 2.02 13.29
N HIS A 42 0.75 2.85 12.68
CA HIS A 42 0.53 4.31 12.61
C HIS A 42 -0.73 4.65 11.80
N ILE A 43 -0.88 4.02 10.63
CA ILE A 43 -2.07 4.17 9.78
C ILE A 43 -3.30 3.58 10.48
N GLU A 44 -3.15 2.45 11.18
CA GLU A 44 -4.24 1.85 11.94
C GLU A 44 -4.73 2.78 13.06
N ALA A 45 -3.81 3.43 13.77
CA ALA A 45 -4.14 4.37 14.83
C ALA A 45 -4.87 5.61 14.27
N ALA A 46 -4.35 6.21 13.19
CA ALA A 46 -4.98 7.34 12.52
C ALA A 46 -6.39 6.99 12.02
N TRP A 47 -6.54 5.85 11.35
CA TRP A 47 -7.83 5.36 10.87
C TRP A 47 -8.84 5.14 12.00
N LYS A 48 -8.42 4.62 13.16
CA LYS A 48 -9.32 4.45 14.32
C LYS A 48 -9.83 5.79 14.85
N VAL A 49 -8.99 6.82 14.88
CA VAL A 49 -9.37 8.16 15.32
C VAL A 49 -10.37 8.77 14.32
N ASP A 50 -10.05 8.71 13.03
CA ASP A 50 -10.90 9.27 11.97
C ASP A 50 -12.24 8.53 11.85
N ASN A 51 -12.24 7.20 12.00
CA ASN A 51 -13.45 6.41 11.90
C ASN A 51 -14.44 6.64 13.06
N ASN A 52 -13.96 7.09 14.22
CA ASN A 52 -14.80 7.47 15.36
C ASN A 52 -15.39 8.88 15.22
N SER A 53 -14.96 9.67 14.23
CA SER A 53 -15.54 10.98 13.96
C SER A 53 -16.95 10.83 13.35
N VAL A 54 -17.91 11.55 13.93
CA VAL A 54 -19.30 11.65 13.41
C VAL A 54 -19.41 12.76 12.34
N THR A 55 -18.34 13.52 12.12
CA THR A 55 -18.27 14.64 11.17
C THR A 55 -17.46 14.26 9.92
N LEU A 56 -16.98 15.25 9.15
CA LEU A 56 -16.18 15.04 7.95
C LEU A 56 -14.91 14.22 8.27
N LYS A 57 -14.75 13.09 7.59
CA LYS A 57 -13.59 12.19 7.72
C LYS A 57 -12.42 12.68 6.87
N ALA A 58 -11.21 12.58 7.39
CA ALA A 58 -9.98 12.86 6.66
C ALA A 58 -9.63 11.74 5.68
N MET A 59 -9.97 10.49 6.02
CA MET A 59 -9.70 9.30 5.21
C MET A 59 -10.99 8.51 4.90
N PRO A 60 -11.97 9.11 4.20
CA PRO A 60 -13.27 8.49 3.96
C PRO A 60 -13.22 7.17 3.16
N HIS A 61 -12.20 6.94 2.33
CA HIS A 61 -12.06 5.72 1.53
C HIS A 61 -11.23 4.64 2.22
N VAL A 62 -10.58 4.96 3.33
CA VAL A 62 -9.78 4.00 4.09
C VAL A 62 -10.69 3.22 5.03
N THR A 63 -10.62 1.90 4.91
CA THR A 63 -11.44 0.96 5.68
C THR A 63 -10.55 -0.07 6.37
N SER A 64 -11.13 -0.87 7.25
CA SER A 64 -10.43 -1.98 7.92
C SER A 64 -9.76 -2.94 6.92
N ALA A 65 -10.33 -3.14 5.73
CA ALA A 65 -9.77 -3.98 4.67
C ALA A 65 -8.43 -3.45 4.10
N HIS A 66 -8.13 -2.16 4.26
CA HIS A 66 -6.86 -1.57 3.82
C HIS A 66 -5.73 -1.87 4.81
N VAL A 67 -6.05 -1.78 6.11
CA VAL A 67 -5.07 -1.88 7.20
C VAL A 67 -4.91 -3.32 7.70
N ARG A 68 -6.00 -4.10 7.71
CA ARG A 68 -6.07 -5.50 8.15
C ARG A 68 -6.79 -6.36 7.11
N PRO A 69 -6.21 -6.54 5.91
CA PRO A 69 -6.81 -7.33 4.84
C PRO A 69 -6.87 -8.82 5.18
N ASN A 70 -7.99 -9.47 4.89
CA ASN A 70 -8.09 -10.93 4.85
C ASN A 70 -7.41 -11.52 3.61
N SER A 71 -7.34 -12.85 3.50
CA SER A 71 -6.66 -13.54 2.39
C SER A 71 -7.18 -13.18 1.00
N PHE A 72 -8.49 -12.91 0.85
CA PHE A 72 -9.07 -12.48 -0.42
C PHE A 72 -8.78 -11.00 -0.70
N GLU A 73 -8.83 -10.15 0.33
CA GLU A 73 -8.50 -8.72 0.23
C GLU A 73 -7.02 -8.46 -0.05
N LYS A 74 -6.14 -9.38 0.37
CA LYS A 74 -4.70 -9.34 0.02
C LYS A 74 -4.46 -9.40 -1.50
N MET A 75 -5.40 -9.95 -2.26
CA MET A 75 -5.32 -10.04 -3.72
C MET A 75 -5.86 -8.81 -4.44
N LYS A 76 -6.68 -7.98 -3.77
CA LYS A 76 -7.25 -6.76 -4.36
C LYS A 76 -6.18 -5.68 -4.46
N VAL A 77 -5.73 -5.40 -5.69
CA VAL A 77 -4.71 -4.40 -6.00
C VAL A 77 -5.16 -2.99 -5.57
N ASN A 78 -6.45 -2.66 -5.77
CA ASN A 78 -6.98 -1.34 -5.45
C ASN A 78 -6.77 -0.96 -3.97
N LEU A 79 -6.94 -1.92 -3.06
CA LEU A 79 -6.71 -1.70 -1.62
C LEU A 79 -5.23 -1.36 -1.32
N ALA A 80 -4.30 -1.91 -2.10
CA ALA A 80 -2.88 -1.62 -1.92
C ALA A 80 -2.54 -0.20 -2.41
N PHE A 81 -3.14 0.26 -3.51
CA PHE A 81 -2.93 1.64 -4.00
C PHE A 81 -3.55 2.68 -3.06
N THR A 82 -4.76 2.46 -2.56
CA THR A 82 -5.39 3.39 -1.60
C THR A 82 -4.58 3.51 -0.32
N LEU A 83 -3.98 2.41 0.17
CA LEU A 83 -3.13 2.45 1.37
C LEU A 83 -1.89 3.36 1.22
N PHE A 84 -1.34 3.47 0.01
CA PHE A 84 -0.19 4.33 -0.31
C PHE A 84 -0.60 5.62 -1.02
N SER A 85 -1.86 6.04 -0.90
CA SER A 85 -2.37 7.25 -1.55
C SER A 85 -2.13 8.50 -0.71
N ASP A 86 -2.23 9.66 -1.35
CA ASP A 86 -2.16 10.96 -0.69
C ASP A 86 -3.24 11.16 0.39
N GLU A 87 -4.35 10.42 0.32
CA GLU A 87 -5.41 10.48 1.34
C GLU A 87 -4.89 9.99 2.69
N VAL A 88 -4.18 8.86 2.70
CA VAL A 88 -3.56 8.30 3.90
C VAL A 88 -2.41 9.16 4.41
N LEU A 89 -1.73 9.89 3.52
CA LEU A 89 -0.65 10.79 3.90
C LEU A 89 -1.16 12.07 4.58
N LYS A 90 -2.36 12.54 4.20
CA LYS A 90 -2.95 13.79 4.68
C LYS A 90 -3.81 13.63 5.94
N GLY A 91 -4.34 12.42 6.18
CA GLY A 91 -5.15 12.09 7.36
C GLY A 91 -4.31 11.63 8.54
#